data_AF-A0A843TBH0-F1
#
_entry.id   AF-A0A843TBH0-F1
#
_cell.length_a   1.000
_cell.length_b   1.000
_cell.length_c   1.000
_cell.angle_alpha   90.00
_cell.angle_beta   90.00
_cell.angle_gamma   90.00
#
_symmetry.space_group_name_H-M   'P 1'
#
loop_
_entity.id
_entity.type
_entity.pdbx_description
1 polymer ?
#
loop_
_entity_poly.entity_id
_entity_poly.type
_entity_poly.pdbx_seq_one_letter_code
_entity_poly.pdbx_strand_id
1 'polypeptide(L)'
;MLRKLFLSQPYVHHPRSQCAARARGDDPSELLPAVHRVASLTKRWLLGTHQGSVDEAHLARYLNEFVFRFNRRRSRSRGLVFYRVIELAAAHDPVRYRDLIARRRHRAVPPHPPPRPGGHPPSLERPAANRPWRAQT
;
A
#
# COMPACT_ATOMS: atom_id res chain seq x y z
N MET A 1 -28.20 -17.84 -20.93
CA MET A 1 -27.45 -19.07 -20.59
C MET A 1 -25.95 -18.89 -20.88
N LEU A 2 -25.23 -17.95 -20.23
CA LEU A 2 -23.75 -17.82 -20.30
C LEU A 2 -23.26 -16.78 -19.26
N ARG A 3 -23.38 -17.12 -17.99
CA ARG A 3 -22.74 -16.40 -16.87
C ARG A 3 -22.06 -17.41 -15.94
N LYS A 4 -20.98 -18.03 -16.43
CA LYS A 4 -20.04 -18.80 -15.62
C LYS A 4 -18.65 -18.64 -16.23
N LEU A 5 -18.08 -17.44 -16.14
CA LEU A 5 -16.67 -17.22 -16.43
C LEU A 5 -16.05 -16.55 -15.19
N PHE A 6 -15.10 -17.27 -14.60
CA PHE A 6 -14.07 -16.77 -13.69
C PHE A 6 -14.54 -16.16 -12.34
N LEU A 7 -15.17 -16.98 -11.49
CA LEU A 7 -14.84 -16.90 -10.07
C LEU A 7 -13.56 -17.74 -9.89
N SER A 8 -12.41 -17.08 -9.87
CA SER A 8 -11.16 -17.72 -9.45
C SER A 8 -11.40 -18.35 -8.07
N GLN A 9 -11.30 -19.67 -7.98
CA GLN A 9 -11.31 -20.38 -6.70
C GLN A 9 -10.42 -19.62 -5.71
N PRO A 10 -10.87 -19.36 -4.46
CA PRO A 10 -10.00 -18.73 -3.48
C PRO A 10 -8.74 -19.57 -3.36
N TYR A 11 -7.58 -18.93 -3.46
CA TYR A 11 -6.31 -19.63 -3.29
C TYR A 11 -6.26 -20.18 -1.86
N VAL A 12 -6.46 -21.50 -1.72
CA VAL A 12 -6.40 -22.16 -0.41
C VAL A 12 -4.94 -22.24 -0.01
N HIS A 13 -4.55 -21.44 0.98
CA HIS A 13 -3.22 -21.52 1.55
C HIS A 13 -3.07 -22.84 2.31
N HIS A 14 -2.20 -23.73 1.82
CA HIS A 14 -1.78 -24.92 2.54
C HIS A 14 -0.48 -24.64 3.30
N PRO A 15 -0.51 -24.46 4.63
CA PRO A 15 0.71 -24.24 5.40
C PRO A 15 1.61 -25.48 5.33
N ARG A 16 2.90 -25.27 5.03
CA ARG A 16 3.93 -26.31 5.01
C ARG A 16 5.11 -25.86 5.88
N SER A 17 5.52 -26.71 6.82
CA SER A 17 6.65 -26.42 7.72
C SER A 17 7.95 -27.00 7.19
N GLN A 18 8.96 -26.13 6.98
CA GLN A 18 10.30 -26.56 6.57
C GLN A 18 11.02 -27.36 7.67
N CYS A 19 10.78 -27.03 8.95
CA CYS A 19 11.35 -27.80 10.06
C CYS A 19 10.76 -29.21 10.13
N ALA A 20 9.44 -29.35 9.92
CA ALA A 20 8.79 -30.65 9.91
C ALA A 20 9.21 -31.51 8.71
N ALA A 21 9.54 -30.88 7.58
CA ALA A 21 10.12 -31.56 6.42
C ALA A 21 11.52 -32.11 6.72
N ARG A 22 12.40 -31.26 7.27
CA ARG A 22 13.75 -31.68 7.71
C ARG A 22 13.71 -32.82 8.71
N ALA A 23 12.77 -32.78 9.66
CA ALA A 23 12.62 -33.83 10.66
C ALA A 23 12.18 -35.18 10.06
N ARG A 24 11.48 -35.17 8.91
CA ARG A 24 11.10 -36.38 8.16
C ARG A 24 12.19 -36.85 7.18
N GLY A 25 13.25 -36.07 6.99
CA GLY A 25 14.29 -36.32 6.00
C GLY A 25 13.99 -35.76 4.60
N ASP A 26 12.87 -35.03 4.44
CA ASP A 26 12.51 -34.41 3.17
C ASP A 26 13.37 -33.15 2.92
N ASP A 27 13.73 -32.89 1.66
CA ASP A 27 14.41 -31.65 1.29
C ASP A 27 13.41 -30.45 1.28
N PRO A 28 13.58 -29.44 2.14
CA PRO A 28 12.74 -28.24 2.12
C PRO A 28 12.78 -27.47 0.79
N SER A 29 13.83 -27.67 0.00
CA SER A 29 13.99 -27.04 -1.31
C SER A 29 12.99 -27.60 -2.33
N GLU A 30 12.56 -28.86 -2.19
CA GLU A 30 11.51 -29.46 -3.00
C GLU A 30 10.12 -28.93 -2.61
N LEU A 31 9.89 -28.71 -1.32
CA LEU A 31 8.62 -28.19 -0.82
C LEU A 31 8.38 -26.72 -1.18
N LEU A 32 9.43 -25.89 -1.11
CA LEU A 32 9.38 -24.46 -1.41
C LEU A 32 10.57 -24.05 -2.28
N PRO A 33 10.52 -24.33 -3.59
CA PRO A 33 11.61 -24.05 -4.51
C PRO A 33 12.02 -22.57 -4.48
N ALA A 34 13.33 -22.32 -4.35
CA ALA A 34 13.95 -21.00 -4.38
C ALA A 34 13.41 -19.98 -3.34
N VAL A 35 12.76 -20.42 -2.26
CA VAL A 35 12.24 -19.54 -1.19
C VAL A 35 13.33 -18.64 -0.57
N HIS A 36 14.56 -19.13 -0.50
CA HIS A 36 15.73 -18.36 -0.05
C HIS A 36 16.00 -17.11 -0.91
N ARG A 37 15.63 -17.13 -2.20
CA ARG A 37 15.74 -15.95 -3.08
C ARG A 37 14.72 -14.90 -2.70
N VAL A 38 13.48 -15.30 -2.39
CA VAL A 38 12.43 -14.38 -1.92
C VAL A 38 12.85 -13.73 -0.61
N ALA A 39 13.36 -14.52 0.35
CA ALA A 39 13.89 -14.00 1.61
C ALA A 39 15.04 -13.00 1.40
N SER A 40 16.01 -13.36 0.55
CA SER A 40 17.15 -12.48 0.20
C SER A 40 16.71 -11.16 -0.45
N LEU A 41 15.72 -11.22 -1.35
CA LEU A 41 15.17 -10.03 -2.01
C LEU A 41 14.40 -9.13 -1.04
N THR A 42 13.64 -9.73 -0.12
CA THR A 42 12.93 -9.00 0.93
C THR A 42 13.92 -8.26 1.83
N LYS A 43 14.96 -8.97 2.30
CA LYS A 43 16.02 -8.38 3.13
C LYS A 43 16.74 -7.23 2.43
N ARG A 44 17.12 -7.41 1.15
CA ARG A 44 17.75 -6.35 0.34
C ARG A 44 16.83 -5.14 0.15
N TRP A 45 15.54 -5.37 -0.09
CA TRP A 45 14.59 -4.28 -0.29
C TRP A 45 14.35 -3.48 0.99
N LEU A 46 14.19 -4.15 2.13
CA LEU A 46 14.08 -3.50 3.43
C LEU A 46 15.33 -2.67 3.75
N LEU A 47 16.53 -3.22 3.53
CA LEU A 47 17.77 -2.48 3.76
C LEU A 47 17.97 -1.31 2.78
N GLY A 48 17.49 -1.42 1.54
CA GLY A 48 17.67 -0.37 0.52
C GLY A 48 16.61 0.74 0.58
N THR A 49 15.33 0.39 0.51
CA THR A 49 14.21 1.35 0.45
C THR A 49 13.88 1.92 1.82
N HIS A 50 13.89 1.08 2.85
CA HIS A 50 13.62 1.53 4.23
C HIS A 50 14.91 1.88 4.98
N GLN A 51 16.08 1.72 4.37
CA GLN A 51 17.39 2.02 5.00
C GLN A 51 17.59 1.30 6.34
N GLY A 52 16.94 0.14 6.52
CA GLY A 52 16.92 -0.57 7.80
C GLY A 52 16.00 0.02 8.88
N SER A 53 15.36 1.17 8.63
CA SER A 53 14.33 1.76 9.50
C SER A 53 12.98 1.09 9.22
N VAL A 54 12.78 -0.06 9.86
CA VAL A 54 11.56 -0.86 9.74
C VAL A 54 10.93 -0.95 11.12
N ASP A 55 9.68 -0.52 11.22
CA ASP A 55 8.89 -0.61 12.45
C ASP A 55 7.93 -1.81 12.38
N GLU A 56 7.87 -2.58 13.46
CA GLU A 56 7.02 -3.77 13.56
C GLU A 56 5.53 -3.42 13.38
N ALA A 57 5.11 -2.24 13.86
CA ALA A 57 3.72 -1.77 13.72
C ALA A 57 3.27 -1.66 12.24
N HIS A 58 4.22 -1.55 11.32
CA HIS A 58 3.97 -1.37 9.89
C HIS A 58 4.38 -2.60 9.05
N LEU A 59 4.79 -3.70 9.69
CA LEU A 59 5.32 -4.89 9.01
C LEU A 59 4.38 -5.43 7.93
N ALA A 60 3.08 -5.55 8.24
CA ALA A 60 2.09 -6.03 7.28
C ALA A 60 2.02 -5.14 6.02
N ARG A 61 2.17 -3.82 6.19
CA ARG A 61 2.17 -2.86 5.07
C ARG A 61 3.43 -3.02 4.22
N TYR A 62 4.60 -3.16 4.85
CA TYR A 62 5.85 -3.38 4.12
C TYR A 62 5.82 -4.68 3.31
N LEU A 63 5.31 -5.77 3.90
CA LEU A 63 5.19 -7.06 3.21
C LEU A 63 4.21 -6.99 2.03
N ASN A 64 3.08 -6.31 2.19
CA ASN A 64 2.15 -6.07 1.08
C ASN A 64 2.78 -5.27 -0.06
N GLU A 65 3.57 -4.24 0.26
CA GLU A 65 4.31 -3.49 -0.76
C GLU A 65 5.38 -4.34 -1.45
N PHE A 66 6.11 -5.17 -0.70
CA PHE A 66 7.07 -6.10 -1.27
C PHE A 66 6.40 -7.05 -2.27
N VAL A 67 5.28 -7.67 -1.89
CA VAL A 67 4.51 -8.58 -2.76
C VAL A 67 4.06 -7.87 -4.03
N PHE A 68 3.57 -6.64 -3.91
CA PHE A 68 3.22 -5.81 -5.07
C PHE A 68 4.43 -5.57 -5.99
N ARG A 69 5.58 -5.17 -5.44
CA ARG A 69 6.79 -4.90 -6.23
C ARG A 69 7.35 -6.17 -6.87
N PHE A 70 7.31 -7.29 -6.16
CA PHE A 70 7.78 -8.59 -6.62
C PHE A 70 6.91 -9.12 -7.78
N ASN A 71 5.59 -9.11 -7.61
CA ASN A 71 4.65 -9.59 -8.63
C ASN A 71 4.57 -8.64 -9.84
N ARG A 72 4.66 -7.31 -9.64
CA ARG A 72 4.65 -6.32 -10.73
C ARG A 72 5.80 -6.54 -11.73
N ARG A 73 7.00 -6.89 -11.26
CA ARG A 73 8.17 -7.05 -12.13
C ARG A 73 8.04 -8.21 -13.11
N ARG A 74 7.28 -9.25 -12.76
CA ARG A 74 7.11 -10.46 -13.60
C ARG A 74 5.72 -10.59 -14.23
N SER A 75 4.81 -9.67 -13.95
CA SER A 75 3.48 -9.67 -14.55
C SER A 75 3.53 -9.23 -16.02
N ARG A 76 3.06 -10.08 -16.94
CA ARG A 76 2.86 -9.75 -18.36
C ARG A 76 1.72 -8.76 -18.59
N SER A 77 0.88 -8.57 -17.59
CA SER A 77 -0.36 -7.80 -17.62
C SER A 77 -0.38 -6.77 -16.49
N ARG A 78 0.59 -5.86 -16.49
CA ARG A 78 0.78 -4.84 -15.44
C ARG A 78 -0.46 -3.96 -15.21
N GLY A 79 -1.26 -3.75 -16.26
CA GLY A 79 -2.55 -3.06 -16.17
C GLY A 79 -3.58 -3.78 -15.30
N LEU A 80 -3.53 -5.11 -15.18
CA LEU A 80 -4.46 -5.87 -14.33
C LEU A 80 -4.27 -5.59 -12.83
N VAL A 81 -3.09 -5.14 -12.41
CA VAL A 81 -2.87 -4.73 -11.02
C VAL A 81 -3.63 -3.42 -10.73
N PHE A 82 -3.66 -2.49 -11.69
CA PHE A 82 -4.47 -1.28 -11.58
C PHE A 82 -5.96 -1.62 -11.64
N TYR A 83 -6.38 -2.51 -12.53
CA TYR A 83 -7.76 -3.02 -12.55
C TYR A 83 -8.15 -3.69 -11.23
N ARG A 84 -7.25 -4.43 -10.58
CA ARG A 84 -7.51 -5.02 -9.26
C ARG A 84 -7.71 -3.96 -8.17
N VAL A 85 -6.98 -2.85 -8.23
CA VAL A 85 -7.20 -1.71 -7.31
C VAL A 85 -8.58 -1.10 -7.54
N ILE A 86 -8.98 -0.89 -8.81
CA ILE A 86 -10.33 -0.38 -9.12
C ILE A 86 -11.42 -1.38 -8.68
N GLU A 87 -11.23 -2.67 -8.95
CA GLU A 87 -12.15 -3.73 -8.53
C GLU A 87 -12.32 -3.75 -7.01
N LEU A 88 -11.22 -3.70 -6.25
CA LEU A 88 -11.25 -3.62 -4.80
C LEU A 88 -11.91 -2.32 -4.30
N ALA A 89 -11.61 -1.18 -4.94
CA ALA A 89 -12.22 0.09 -4.57
C ALA A 89 -13.73 0.13 -4.86
N ALA A 90 -14.18 -0.49 -5.95
CA ALA A 90 -15.59 -0.60 -6.31
C ALA A 90 -16.35 -1.62 -5.45
N ALA A 91 -15.67 -2.67 -4.99
CA ALA A 91 -16.25 -3.72 -4.13
C ALA A 91 -16.23 -3.39 -2.64
N HIS A 92 -15.46 -2.38 -2.20
CA HIS A 92 -15.32 -2.02 -0.80
C HIS A 92 -16.33 -0.93 -0.40
N ASP A 93 -16.90 -1.05 0.81
CA ASP A 93 -17.78 -0.03 1.37
C ASP A 93 -17.07 1.33 1.55
N PRO A 94 -17.79 2.47 1.56
CA PRO A 94 -17.16 3.77 1.72
C PRO A 94 -16.34 3.89 3.02
N VAL A 95 -15.02 3.95 2.92
CA VAL A 95 -14.12 4.19 4.08
C VAL A 95 -14.13 5.68 4.40
N ARG A 96 -14.60 6.06 5.59
CA ARG A 96 -14.60 7.47 5.99
C ARG A 96 -13.24 7.84 6.54
N TYR A 97 -12.89 9.12 6.45
CA TYR A 97 -11.64 9.64 6.99
C TYR A 97 -11.39 9.21 8.44
N ARG A 98 -12.45 9.16 9.27
CA ARG A 98 -12.40 8.72 10.67
C ARG A 98 -11.90 7.28 10.86
N ASP A 99 -12.15 6.40 9.88
CA ASP A 99 -11.80 4.98 9.92
C ASP A 99 -10.33 4.76 9.51
N LEU A 100 -9.73 5.74 8.81
CA LEU A 100 -8.31 5.72 8.39
C LEU A 100 -7.35 6.23 9.47
N ILE A 101 -7.86 6.92 10.51
CA ILE A 101 -7.01 7.53 11.54
C ILE A 101 -6.78 6.52 12.66
N ALA A 102 -5.54 6.02 12.78
CA ALA A 102 -5.17 4.97 13.73
C ALA A 102 -5.48 5.32 15.19
N ARG A 103 -5.50 6.60 15.56
CA ARG A 103 -5.92 7.10 16.89
C ARG A 103 -6.48 8.51 16.79
N ARG A 104 -7.73 8.71 17.23
CA ARG A 104 -8.24 10.05 17.54
C ARG A 104 -7.61 10.51 18.84
N ARG A 105 -6.34 10.95 18.79
CA ARG A 105 -5.70 11.56 19.97
C ARG A 105 -6.36 12.93 20.16
N HIS A 106 -7.35 13.01 21.03
CA HIS A 106 -7.85 14.29 21.50
C HIS A 106 -6.64 15.03 22.08
N ARG A 107 -6.30 16.18 21.49
CA ARG A 107 -5.21 17.01 22.02
C ARG A 107 -5.67 17.47 23.41
N ALA A 108 -4.98 17.04 24.46
CA ALA A 108 -5.35 17.39 25.84
C ALA A 108 -5.35 18.92 26.07
N VAL A 109 -4.53 19.64 25.30
CA VAL A 109 -4.45 21.10 25.31
C VAL A 109 -4.85 21.61 23.92
N PRO A 110 -5.89 22.45 23.79
CA PRO A 110 -6.22 23.11 22.54
C PRO A 110 -4.99 23.88 22.01
N PRO A 111 -4.75 23.91 20.68
CA PRO A 111 -3.72 24.79 20.14
C PRO A 111 -4.00 26.23 20.59
N HIS A 112 -2.97 26.96 21.02
CA HIS A 112 -3.10 28.38 21.28
C HIS A 112 -3.60 29.06 20.00
N PRO A 113 -4.68 29.85 20.06
CA PRO A 113 -5.16 30.54 18.87
C PRO A 113 -4.05 31.43 18.32
N PRO A 114 -3.88 31.51 16.99
CA PRO A 114 -2.95 32.48 16.43
C PRO A 114 -3.37 33.88 16.89
N PRO A 115 -2.42 34.79 17.15
CA PRO A 115 -2.70 36.12 17.69
C PRO A 115 -3.55 37.01 16.76
N ARG A 116 -3.82 36.58 15.52
CA ARG A 116 -4.68 37.28 14.58
C ARG A 116 -5.72 36.32 13.98
N PRO A 117 -7.02 36.68 13.99
CA PRO A 117 -8.03 35.95 13.23
C PRO A 117 -7.80 36.25 11.75
N GLY A 118 -7.25 35.29 11.01
CA GLY A 118 -7.08 35.37 9.56
C GLY A 118 -5.96 36.33 9.12
N GLY A 119 -4.71 35.87 9.15
CA GLY A 119 -3.66 36.54 8.41
C GLY A 119 -3.78 36.21 6.92
N HIS A 120 -4.01 37.21 6.06
CA HIS A 120 -3.56 37.12 4.67
C HIS A 120 -2.05 37.37 4.71
N PRO A 121 -1.18 36.35 4.58
CA PRO A 121 0.25 36.58 4.60
C PRO A 121 0.62 37.45 3.38
N PRO A 122 1.54 38.41 3.51
CA PRO A 122 1.97 39.25 2.39
C PRO A 122 2.49 38.44 1.20
N SER A 123 2.98 37.22 1.45
CA SER A 123 3.39 36.27 0.39
C SER A 123 2.24 35.70 -0.45
N LEU A 124 0.98 35.83 0.01
CA LEU A 124 -0.23 35.49 -0.73
C LEU A 124 -0.87 36.70 -1.41
N GLU A 125 -0.34 37.92 -1.22
CA GLU A 125 -0.69 39.07 -2.06
C GLU A 125 -0.10 38.84 -3.46
N ARG A 126 -0.83 38.11 -4.29
CA ARG A 126 -0.59 38.08 -5.73
C ARG A 126 -1.49 39.11 -6.39
N PRO A 127 -0.96 40.02 -7.23
CA PRO A 127 -1.82 40.84 -8.08
C PRO A 127 -2.74 39.91 -8.90
N ALA A 128 -3.97 40.37 -9.14
CA ALA A 128 -4.95 39.59 -9.89
C ALA A 128 -4.31 39.13 -11.20
N ALA A 129 -4.28 37.81 -11.43
CA ALA A 129 -3.71 37.25 -12.65
C ALA A 129 -4.42 37.90 -13.85
N ASN A 130 -3.65 38.46 -14.79
CA ASN A 130 -4.21 38.94 -16.05
C ASN A 130 -4.90 37.76 -16.74
N ARG A 131 -6.22 37.83 -16.89
CA ARG A 131 -7.07 36.79 -17.49
C ARG A 131 -7.55 37.29 -18.86
N PRO A 132 -6.70 37.26 -19.90
CA PRO A 132 -7.02 37.84 -21.21
C PRO A 132 -8.27 37.21 -21.86
N TRP A 133 -8.65 35.99 -21.48
CA TRP A 133 -9.86 35.30 -21.95
C TRP A 133 -11.17 35.75 -21.28
N ARG A 134 -11.15 36.65 -20.29
CA ARG A 134 -12.38 37.26 -19.74
C ARG A 134 -12.80 38.56 -20.44
N ALA A 135 -11.96 39.10 -21.31
CA ALA A 135 -12.26 40.32 -22.07
C ALA A 135 -12.67 39.95 -23.51
N GLN A 136 -13.78 39.23 -23.66
CA GLN A 136 -14.47 39.08 -24.94
C GLN A 136 -15.99 39.03 -24.68
N THR A 137 -16.58 40.21 -24.59
CA THR A 137 -17.99 40.48 -24.89
C THR A 137 -18.05 41.82 -25.57
#